data_AF-A0AAV4HRM6-F1
#
_entry.id   AF-A0AAV4HRM6-F1
#
_cell.length_a   1.000
_cell.length_b   1.000
_cell.length_c   1.000
_cell.angle_alpha   90.00
_cell.angle_beta   90.00
_cell.angle_gamma   90.00
#
_symmetry.space_group_name_H-M   'P 1'
#
loop_
_entity.id
_entity.type
_entity.pdbx_description
1 polymer ?
#
loop_
_entity_poly.entity_id
_entity_poly.type
_entity_poly.pdbx_seq_one_letter_code
_entity_poly.pdbx_strand_id
1 'polypeptide(L)'
;MDTINIQVLDDIGSDHLPILTTLHQPCSRMFERKTRWKFKKANWSRFKETTDYLLTAIKPTGDDPNLLCSQITEGILKAAADCIPRGCRIAYKPFWNTNIEQAVKTRQEAIKQIEKNPTTENKILYNRTSAIVKKKVKAAKKEKMDENV
;
A
#
# COMPACT_ATOMS: atom_id res chain seq x y z
N MET A 1 -15.68 19.30 23.52
CA MET A 1 -14.29 19.36 23.99
C MET A 1 -13.51 18.34 23.21
N ASP A 2 -12.66 18.78 22.29
CA ASP A 2 -11.94 17.88 21.40
C ASP A 2 -10.91 17.10 22.22
N THR A 3 -11.12 15.80 22.35
CA THR A 3 -10.29 14.94 23.19
C THR A 3 -9.06 14.53 22.38
N ILE A 4 -7.89 15.00 22.81
CA ILE A 4 -6.60 14.58 22.24
C ILE A 4 -6.25 13.23 22.86
N ASN A 5 -6.06 12.20 22.02
CA ASN A 5 -5.56 10.90 22.46
C ASN A 5 -4.11 10.73 22.02
N ILE A 6 -3.23 10.31 22.94
CA ILE A 6 -1.81 10.07 22.66
C ILE A 6 -1.52 8.60 22.95
N GLN A 7 -1.01 7.88 21.96
CA GLN A 7 -0.63 6.48 22.07
C GLN A 7 0.79 6.26 21.55
N VAL A 8 1.60 5.50 22.29
CA VAL A 8 2.89 5.00 21.79
C VAL A 8 2.63 3.75 20.96
N LEU A 9 3.09 3.74 19.71
CA LEU A 9 2.97 2.60 18.79
C LEU A 9 4.18 1.67 18.88
N ASP A 10 4.01 0.46 18.35
CA ASP A 10 5.08 -0.53 18.23
C ASP A 10 6.25 -0.03 17.37
N ASP A 11 7.45 -0.58 17.62
CA ASP A 11 8.66 -0.30 16.85
C ASP A 11 8.47 -0.58 15.35
N ILE A 12 8.89 0.39 14.53
CA ILE A 12 8.87 0.32 13.06
C ILE A 12 10.12 -0.35 12.46
N GLY A 13 10.98 -0.92 13.31
CA GLY A 13 12.15 -1.70 12.92
C GLY A 13 13.47 -0.94 12.97
N SER A 14 13.45 0.31 13.43
CA SER A 14 14.60 1.19 13.61
C SER A 14 14.86 1.53 15.07
N ASP A 15 14.26 0.80 16.02
CA ASP A 15 14.33 1.09 17.46
C ASP A 15 13.67 2.44 17.82
N HIS A 16 12.71 2.86 17.00
CA HIS A 16 11.93 4.08 17.21
C HIS A 16 10.50 3.68 17.50
N LEU A 17 10.00 4.09 18.68
CA LEU A 17 8.61 3.97 19.07
C LEU A 17 7.87 5.25 18.67
N PRO A 18 7.07 5.23 17.59
CA PRO A 18 6.36 6.41 17.15
C PRO A 18 5.29 6.79 18.16
N ILE A 19 5.12 8.09 18.41
CA ILE A 19 3.98 8.61 19.18
C ILE A 19 2.88 8.99 18.19
N LEU A 20 1.73 8.32 18.28
CA LEU A 20 0.52 8.64 17.54
C LEU A 20 -0.35 9.59 18.36
N THR A 21 -0.45 10.83 17.90
CA THR A 21 -1.38 11.81 18.45
C THR A 21 -2.63 11.86 17.58
N THR A 22 -3.76 11.44 18.12
CA THR A 22 -5.06 11.45 17.45
C THR A 22 -5.83 12.70 17.87
N LEU A 23 -6.07 13.57 16.91
CA LEU A 23 -6.91 14.75 17.07
C LEU A 23 -8.32 14.39 16.59
N HIS A 24 -9.30 14.40 17.51
CA HIS A 24 -10.71 14.26 17.16
C HIS A 24 -11.25 15.56 16.56
N GLN A 25 -10.75 15.91 15.39
CA GLN A 25 -11.40 16.90 14.52
C GLN A 25 -12.28 16.12 13.54
N PRO A 26 -13.46 16.63 13.12
CA PRO A 26 -14.17 16.08 11.96
C PRO A 26 -13.34 16.31 10.70
N CYS A 27 -12.32 15.49 10.49
CA CYS A 27 -11.44 15.51 9.34
C CYS A 27 -12.05 14.59 8.28
N SER A 28 -12.74 15.18 7.31
CA SER A 28 -13.41 14.43 6.22
C SER A 28 -12.47 13.93 5.13
N ARG A 29 -11.13 14.06 5.27
CA ARG A 29 -10.20 13.55 4.27
C ARG A 29 -9.79 12.12 4.57
N MET A 30 -10.60 11.19 4.07
CA MET A 30 -10.08 9.88 3.70
C MET A 30 -8.97 10.08 2.66
N PHE A 31 -7.72 9.76 3.03
CA PHE A 31 -6.65 9.64 2.05
C PHE A 31 -6.92 8.41 1.20
N GLU A 32 -7.69 8.60 0.13
CA GLU A 32 -7.87 7.56 -0.87
C GLU A 32 -6.52 7.31 -1.57
N ARG A 33 -6.03 6.08 -1.45
CA ARG A 33 -4.86 5.66 -2.23
C ARG A 33 -5.20 5.81 -3.71
N LYS A 34 -4.36 6.55 -4.45
CA LYS A 34 -4.51 6.72 -5.90
C LYS A 34 -4.51 5.35 -6.59
N THR A 35 -5.65 4.94 -7.10
CA THR A 35 -5.80 3.72 -7.89
C THR A 35 -5.24 3.93 -9.30
N ARG A 36 -4.74 2.86 -9.92
CA ARG A 36 -4.30 2.87 -11.33
C ARG A 36 -5.09 1.82 -12.12
N TRP A 37 -5.30 2.09 -13.40
CA TRP A 37 -5.92 1.16 -14.34
C TRP A 37 -5.07 -0.11 -14.49
N LYS A 38 -5.71 -1.29 -14.44
CA LYS A 38 -5.07 -2.59 -14.67
C LYS A 38 -5.39 -3.10 -16.08
N PHE A 39 -4.76 -2.51 -17.09
CA PHE A 39 -5.00 -2.83 -18.51
C PHE A 39 -4.81 -4.33 -18.86
N LYS A 40 -3.91 -5.05 -18.17
CA LYS A 40 -3.73 -6.51 -18.36
C LYS A 40 -4.97 -7.35 -18.00
N LYS A 41 -5.88 -6.81 -17.19
CA LYS A 41 -7.12 -7.48 -16.76
C LYS A 41 -8.38 -6.83 -17.38
N ALA A 42 -8.19 -5.96 -18.37
CA ALA A 42 -9.30 -5.30 -19.03
C ALA A 42 -10.10 -6.31 -19.87
N ASN A 43 -11.43 -6.19 -19.85
CA ASN A 43 -12.28 -6.86 -20.82
C ASN A 43 -12.41 -5.97 -22.06
N TRP A 44 -11.50 -6.15 -23.02
CA TRP A 44 -11.44 -5.32 -24.23
C TRP A 44 -12.63 -5.50 -25.18
N SER A 45 -13.23 -6.70 -25.23
CA SER A 45 -14.45 -6.94 -26.04
C SER A 45 -15.60 -6.10 -25.51
N ARG A 46 -15.87 -6.20 -24.20
CA ARG A 46 -16.92 -5.42 -23.55
C ARG A 46 -16.63 -3.92 -23.60
N PHE A 47 -15.37 -3.52 -23.47
CA PHE A 47 -14.99 -2.11 -23.61
C PHE A 47 -15.38 -1.58 -24.99
N LYS A 48 -15.03 -2.30 -26.06
CA LYS A 48 -15.40 -1.93 -27.43
C LYS A 48 -16.91 -1.79 -27.58
N GLU A 49 -17.67 -2.82 -27.22
CA GLU A 49 -19.14 -2.83 -27.31
C GLU A 49 -19.77 -1.66 -26.53
N THR A 50 -19.28 -1.42 -25.31
CA THR A 50 -19.79 -0.36 -24.44
C THR A 50 -19.43 1.03 -24.97
N THR A 51 -18.22 1.21 -25.50
CA THR A 51 -17.80 2.47 -26.13
C THR A 51 -18.63 2.74 -27.39
N ASP A 52 -18.80 1.76 -28.27
CA ASP A 52 -19.60 1.91 -29.49
C ASP A 52 -21.05 2.29 -29.15
N TYR A 53 -21.65 1.64 -28.16
CA TYR A 53 -22.98 1.97 -27.65
C TYR A 53 -23.07 3.42 -27.11
N LEU A 54 -22.14 3.80 -26.22
CA LEU A 54 -22.15 5.13 -25.59
C LEU A 54 -21.90 6.26 -26.58
N LEU A 55 -21.00 6.06 -27.56
CA LEU A 55 -20.70 7.07 -28.56
C LEU A 55 -21.81 7.21 -29.61
N THR A 56 -22.48 6.12 -29.99
CA THR A 56 -23.62 6.17 -30.93
C THR A 56 -24.80 6.95 -30.36
N ALA A 57 -24.94 6.99 -29.03
CA ALA A 57 -25.98 7.77 -28.35
C ALA A 57 -25.72 9.29 -28.38
N ILE A 58 -24.50 9.73 -28.70
CA ILE A 58 -24.14 11.16 -28.74
C ILE A 58 -24.66 11.75 -30.04
N LYS A 59 -25.62 12.67 -29.93
CA LYS A 59 -26.09 13.47 -31.06
C LYS A 59 -25.31 14.78 -31.09
N PRO A 60 -24.56 15.09 -32.16
CA PRO A 60 -23.94 16.40 -32.34
C PRO A 60 -25.06 17.42 -32.57
N THR A 61 -25.59 17.98 -31.49
CA THR A 61 -26.71 18.91 -31.52
C THR A 61 -26.18 20.24 -31.01
N GLY A 62 -25.69 21.08 -31.94
CA GLY A 62 -25.13 22.41 -31.65
C GLY A 62 -23.65 22.55 -32.01
N ASP A 63 -23.28 23.76 -32.41
CA ASP A 63 -21.94 24.16 -32.87
C ASP A 63 -20.89 24.32 -31.76
N ASP A 64 -21.06 23.71 -30.58
CA ASP A 64 -20.07 23.78 -29.50
C ASP A 64 -19.14 22.54 -29.51
N PRO A 65 -17.91 22.67 -30.05
CA PRO A 65 -16.98 21.55 -30.12
C PRO A 65 -16.51 21.09 -28.74
N ASN A 66 -16.53 21.98 -27.73
CA ASN A 66 -16.08 21.66 -26.38
C ASN A 66 -17.08 20.73 -25.68
N LEU A 67 -18.38 20.98 -25.87
CA LEU A 67 -19.43 20.11 -25.37
C LEU A 67 -19.34 18.72 -25.98
N LEU A 68 -19.17 18.64 -27.30
CA LEU A 68 -19.02 17.36 -28.00
C LEU A 68 -17.77 16.60 -27.52
N CYS A 69 -16.64 17.27 -27.40
CA CYS A 69 -15.39 16.69 -26.88
C CYS A 69 -15.57 16.16 -25.44
N SER A 70 -16.30 16.89 -24.60
CA SER A 70 -16.58 16.48 -23.22
C SER A 70 -17.46 15.23 -23.18
N GLN A 71 -18.50 15.16 -24.02
CA GLN A 71 -19.39 13.99 -24.12
C GLN A 71 -18.64 12.73 -24.58
N ILE A 72 -17.79 12.86 -25.60
CA ILE A 72 -16.96 11.75 -26.10
C ILE A 72 -16.01 11.28 -25.00
N THR A 73 -15.32 12.21 -24.34
CA THR A 73 -14.37 11.91 -23.26
C THR A 73 -15.07 11.19 -22.10
N GLU A 74 -16.25 11.67 -21.69
CA GLU A 74 -17.04 11.04 -20.63
C GLU A 74 -17.50 9.62 -21.02
N GLY A 75 -17.95 9.43 -22.27
CA GLY A 75 -18.33 8.11 -22.79
C GLY A 75 -17.18 7.10 -22.74
N ILE A 76 -15.99 7.51 -23.17
CA ILE A 76 -14.78 6.68 -23.11
C ILE A 76 -14.41 6.36 -21.64
N LEU A 77 -14.46 7.37 -20.75
CA LEU A 77 -14.13 7.17 -19.34
C LEU A 77 -15.12 6.26 -18.62
N LYS A 78 -16.42 6.34 -18.95
CA LYS A 78 -17.46 5.43 -18.43
C LYS A 78 -17.22 3.99 -18.88
N ALA A 79 -17.04 3.77 -20.18
CA ALA A 79 -16.73 2.43 -20.70
C ALA A 79 -15.44 1.86 -20.07
N ALA A 80 -14.42 2.71 -19.89
CA ALA A 80 -13.18 2.31 -19.23
C ALA A 80 -13.42 1.92 -17.77
N ALA A 81 -14.22 2.68 -17.02
CA ALA A 81 -14.51 2.42 -15.61
C ALA A 81 -15.20 1.06 -15.42
N ASP A 82 -16.10 0.69 -16.33
CA ASP A 82 -16.85 -0.56 -16.26
C ASP A 82 -16.02 -1.78 -16.69
N CYS A 83 -15.09 -1.60 -17.63
CA CYS A 83 -14.39 -2.71 -18.28
C CYS A 83 -12.94 -2.89 -17.83
N ILE A 84 -12.33 -1.86 -17.23
CA ILE A 84 -10.93 -1.86 -16.82
C ILE A 84 -10.86 -1.74 -15.29
N PRO A 85 -10.51 -2.82 -14.58
CA PRO A 85 -10.45 -2.77 -13.14
C PRO A 85 -9.38 -1.77 -12.68
N ARG A 86 -9.70 -0.97 -11.66
CA ARG A 86 -8.75 -0.10 -10.97
C ARG A 86 -8.23 -0.77 -9.72
N GLY A 87 -6.99 -0.49 -9.35
CA GLY A 87 -6.49 -0.91 -8.05
C GLY A 87 -5.21 -0.23 -7.64
N CYS A 88 -4.92 -0.31 -6.35
CA CYS A 88 -3.67 0.15 -5.77
C CYS A 88 -2.66 -0.99 -5.79
N ARG A 89 -1.40 -0.70 -6.13
CA ARG A 89 -0.33 -1.66 -5.88
C ARG A 89 -0.09 -1.73 -4.37
N ILE A 90 -0.01 -2.94 -3.85
CA ILE A 90 0.46 -3.17 -2.48
C ILE A 90 1.90 -2.66 -2.42
N ALA A 91 2.27 -2.03 -1.29
CA ALA A 91 3.65 -1.64 -1.04
C ALA A 91 4.50 -2.92 -0.99
N TYR A 92 5.22 -3.18 -2.07
CA TYR A 92 6.12 -4.32 -2.17
C TYR A 92 7.27 -4.11 -1.17
N LYS A 93 7.52 -5.11 -0.30
CA LYS A 93 8.68 -5.13 0.60
C LYS A 93 9.77 -6.00 -0.03
N PRO A 94 10.85 -5.40 -0.58
CA PRO A 94 11.91 -6.17 -1.22
C PRO A 94 12.54 -7.17 -0.25
N PHE A 95 12.86 -8.36 -0.74
CA PHE A 95 13.54 -9.44 0.00
C PHE A 95 12.78 -9.99 1.21
N TRP A 96 11.55 -9.52 1.47
CA TRP A 96 10.75 -10.00 2.58
C TRP A 96 10.24 -11.42 2.31
N ASN A 97 10.47 -12.33 3.26
CA ASN A 97 10.02 -13.70 3.21
C ASN A 97 9.58 -14.19 4.61
N THR A 98 8.99 -15.38 4.66
CA THR A 98 8.49 -16.00 5.90
C THR A 98 9.58 -16.16 6.96
N ASN A 99 10.81 -16.46 6.55
CA ASN A 99 11.96 -16.62 7.45
C ASN A 99 12.35 -15.32 8.16
N ILE A 100 12.28 -14.19 7.44
CA ILE A 100 12.52 -12.85 7.98
C ILE A 100 11.37 -12.45 8.89
N GLU A 101 10.12 -12.72 8.48
CA GLU A 101 8.94 -12.42 9.28
C GLU A 101 8.98 -13.11 10.65
N GLN A 102 9.31 -14.40 10.69
CA GLN A 102 9.48 -15.14 11.95
C GLN A 102 10.59 -14.54 12.82
N ALA A 103 11.73 -14.18 12.23
CA ALA A 103 12.83 -13.57 12.98
C ALA A 103 12.46 -12.21 13.57
N VAL A 104 11.68 -11.41 12.83
CA VAL A 104 11.19 -10.11 13.31
C VAL A 104 10.21 -10.31 14.46
N LYS A 105 9.32 -11.30 14.41
CA LYS A 105 8.43 -11.66 15.53
C LYS A 105 9.23 -12.04 16.78
N THR A 106 10.25 -12.88 16.66
CA THR A 106 11.12 -13.24 17.81
C THR A 106 11.86 -12.04 18.38
N ARG A 107 12.27 -11.08 17.55
CA ARG A 107 12.90 -9.83 18.00
C ARG A 107 11.90 -8.95 18.75
N GLN A 108 10.67 -8.84 18.25
CA GLN A 108 9.60 -8.07 18.91
C GLN A 108 9.23 -8.66 20.27
N GLU A 109 9.22 -9.98 20.42
CA GLU A 109 9.05 -10.65 21.72
C GLU A 109 10.19 -10.30 22.68
N ALA A 110 11.44 -10.29 22.20
CA ALA A 110 12.59 -9.87 23.01
C ALA A 110 12.53 -8.39 23.43
N ILE A 111 12.02 -7.50 22.56
CA ILE A 111 11.77 -6.09 22.91
C ILE A 111 10.76 -6.00 24.05
N LYS A 112 9.62 -6.70 23.94
CA LYS A 112 8.59 -6.74 25.00
C LYS A 112 9.14 -7.25 26.33
N GLN A 113 10.08 -8.20 26.30
CA GLN A 113 10.74 -8.70 27.51
C GLN A 113 11.68 -7.65 28.13
N ILE A 114 12.42 -6.88 27.33
CA ILE A 114 13.25 -5.78 27.82
C ILE A 114 12.39 -4.67 28.42
N GLU A 115 11.33 -4.26 27.74
CA GLU A 115 10.41 -3.22 28.20
C GLU A 115 9.77 -3.59 29.55
N LYS A 116 9.43 -4.88 29.73
CA LYS A 116 8.89 -5.39 30.99
C LYS A 116 9.95 -5.52 32.08
N ASN A 117 11.12 -6.07 31.74
CA ASN A 117 12.19 -6.44 32.67
C ASN A 117 13.57 -6.12 32.05
N PRO A 118 14.17 -4.94 32.32
CA PRO A 118 15.42 -4.51 31.69
C PRO A 118 16.66 -5.16 32.34
N THR A 119 16.79 -6.49 32.21
CA THR A 119 17.95 -7.26 32.69
C THR A 119 19.04 -7.38 31.62
N THR A 120 20.27 -7.66 32.04
CA THR A 120 21.40 -7.92 31.13
C THR A 120 21.13 -9.10 30.20
N GLU A 121 20.48 -10.15 30.70
CA GLU A 121 20.09 -11.33 29.92
C GLU A 121 19.10 -10.97 28.81
N ASN A 122 18.07 -10.18 29.11
CA ASN A 122 17.09 -9.74 28.13
C ASN A 122 17.75 -8.83 27.07
N LYS A 123 18.70 -7.98 27.47
CA LYS A 123 19.52 -7.18 26.55
C LYS A 123 20.37 -8.04 25.61
N ILE A 124 20.98 -9.10 26.13
CA ILE A 124 21.74 -10.07 25.31
C ILE A 124 20.80 -10.77 24.31
N LEU A 125 19.61 -11.17 24.75
CA LEU A 125 18.61 -11.82 23.91
C LEU A 125 18.14 -10.90 22.77
N TYR A 126 17.84 -9.63 23.05
CA TYR A 126 17.51 -8.64 22.04
C TYR A 126 18.64 -8.42 21.03
N ASN A 127 19.88 -8.28 21.51
CA ASN A 127 21.03 -8.11 20.63
C ASN A 127 21.20 -9.32 19.70
N ARG A 128 21.01 -10.53 20.24
CA ARG A 128 21.07 -11.80 19.48
C ARG A 128 19.97 -11.87 18.42
N THR A 129 18.72 -11.64 18.80
CA THR A 129 17.58 -11.67 17.86
C THR A 129 17.69 -10.58 16.78
N SER A 130 18.17 -9.39 17.15
CA SER A 130 18.47 -8.32 16.21
C SER A 130 19.56 -8.69 15.20
N ALA A 131 20.64 -9.33 15.64
CA ALA A 131 21.69 -9.83 14.75
C ALA A 131 21.17 -10.91 13.78
N ILE A 132 20.29 -11.80 14.26
CA ILE A 132 19.65 -12.84 13.43
C ILE A 132 18.80 -12.20 12.31
N VAL A 133 17.99 -11.19 12.64
CA VAL A 133 17.19 -10.45 11.64
C VAL A 133 18.11 -9.83 10.58
N LYS A 134 19.18 -9.12 11.00
CA LYS A 134 20.16 -8.51 10.07
C LYS A 134 20.80 -9.56 9.17
N LYS A 135 21.21 -10.71 9.72
CA LYS A 135 21.81 -11.82 8.96
C LYS A 135 20.84 -12.37 7.91
N LYS A 136 19.59 -12.64 8.27
CA LYS A 136 18.57 -13.18 7.35
C LYS A 136 18.24 -12.21 6.22
N VAL A 137 18.09 -10.91 6.52
CA VAL A 137 17.87 -9.88 5.49
C VAL A 137 19.06 -9.79 4.53
N LYS A 138 20.30 -9.86 5.04
CA LYS A 138 21.51 -9.84 4.20
C LYS A 138 21.60 -11.08 3.31
N ALA A 139 21.26 -12.26 3.83
CA ALA A 139 21.22 -13.50 3.06
C ALA A 139 20.18 -13.43 1.93
N ALA A 140 18.94 -13.03 2.23
CA ALA A 140 17.88 -12.89 1.23
C ALA A 140 18.22 -11.87 0.13
N LYS A 141 18.92 -10.79 0.49
CA LYS A 141 19.45 -9.83 -0.49
C LYS A 141 20.50 -10.47 -1.41
N LYS A 142 21.39 -11.30 -0.86
CA LYS A 142 22.45 -11.97 -1.63
C LYS A 142 21.87 -13.03 -2.58
N GLU A 143 21.00 -13.90 -2.08
CA GLU A 143 20.31 -14.92 -2.89
C GLU A 143 19.61 -14.30 -4.09
N LYS A 144 18.89 -13.18 -3.88
CA LYS A 144 18.24 -12.45 -4.97
C LYS A 144 19.22 -11.81 -5.96
N MET A 145 20.42 -11.44 -5.53
CA MET A 145 21.44 -10.90 -6.44
C MET A 145 22.03 -12.04 -7.29
N ASP A 146 22.32 -13.18 -6.66
CA ASP A 146 22.88 -14.36 -7.33
C ASP A 146 21.88 -14.98 -8.34
N GLU A 147 20.56 -14.92 -8.08
CA GLU A 147 19.51 -15.37 -9.02
C GLU A 147 19.39 -14.53 -10.31
N ASN A 148 19.93 -13.31 -10.34
CA ASN A 148 19.81 -12.39 -11.47
C ASN A 148 21.10 -12.28 -12.31
N VAL A 149 22.10 -13.13 -12.02
CA VAL A 149 23.36 -13.27 -12.78
C VAL A 149 23.27 -14.55 -13.61
#